data_AF-B5CNA8-F1
#
_entry.id   AF-B5CNA8-F1
#
_cell.length_a   1.000
_cell.length_b   1.000
_cell.length_c   1.000
_cell.angle_alpha   90.00
_cell.angle_beta   90.00
_cell.angle_gamma   90.00
#
_symmetry.space_group_name_H-M   'P 1'
#
loop_
_entity.id
_entity.type
_entity.pdbx_description
1 polymer ?
#
loop_
_entity_poly.entity_id
_entity_poly.type
_entity_poly.pdbx_seq_one_letter_code
_entity_poly.pdbx_strand_id
1 'polypeptide(L)' 'MFNKKLIDIYYYNTYENHQISAVDMHAEDLESNKLICYPVIQGERINYQNK' A
#
# COMPACT_ATOMS: atom_id res chain seq x y z
N MET A 1 18.42 19.12 13.46
CA MET A 1 18.68 17.80 12.84
C MET A 1 17.55 16.85 13.25
N PHE A 2 16.37 16.99 12.62
CA PHE A 2 15.26 16.05 12.79
C PHE A 2 15.21 15.20 11.53
N ASN A 3 15.71 13.97 11.63
CA ASN A 3 15.62 13.00 10.55
C ASN A 3 14.18 12.45 10.56
N LYS A 4 13.27 13.19 9.93
CA LYS A 4 11.91 12.73 9.69
C LYS A 4 12.03 11.65 8.61
N LYS A 5 12.09 10.39 9.04
CA LYS A 5 11.85 9.23 8.17
C LYS A 5 10.46 9.46 7.58
N LEU A 6 10.39 10.06 6.39
CA LEU A 6 9.15 10.28 5.68
C LEU A 6 8.61 8.89 5.37
N ILE A 7 7.43 8.62 5.90
CA ILE A 7 6.75 7.35 5.69
C ILE A 7 6.13 7.47 4.30
N ASP A 8 6.92 7.16 3.27
CA ASP A 8 6.46 7.20 1.87
C ASP A 8 5.59 5.96 1.59
N ILE A 9 4.45 5.91 2.26
CA ILE A 9 3.44 4.86 2.12
C ILE A 9 2.23 5.44 1.39
N TYR A 10 1.89 4.84 0.26
CA TYR A 10 0.70 5.17 -0.50
C TYR A 10 -0.49 4.34 0.01
N TYR A 11 -1.48 5.01 0.59
CA TYR A 11 -2.71 4.38 1.07
C TYR A 11 -3.85 4.57 0.07
N TYR A 12 -4.59 3.49 -0.22
CA TYR A 12 -5.77 3.54 -1.07
C TYR A 12 -6.85 2.55 -0.61
N ASN A 13 -8.08 2.81 -1.05
CA ASN A 13 -9.19 1.87 -1.04
C ASN A 13 -9.87 1.90 -2.41
N THR A 14 -10.87 1.06 -2.62
CA THR A 14 -11.67 1.06 -3.85
C THR A 14 -13.15 1.02 -3.51
N TYR A 15 -13.99 1.28 -4.50
CA TYR A 15 -15.44 1.12 -4.34
C TYR A 15 -15.83 -0.32 -3.98
N GLU A 16 -15.11 -1.30 -4.52
CA GLU A 16 -15.39 -2.72 -4.33
C GLU A 16 -14.69 -3.32 -3.09
N ASN A 17 -13.75 -2.57 -2.49
CA ASN A 17 -12.98 -3.01 -1.33
C ASN A 17 -12.72 -1.82 -0.41
N HIS A 18 -13.43 -1.76 0.71
CA HIS A 18 -13.34 -0.67 1.67
C HIS A 18 -12.12 -0.79 2.59
N GLN A 19 -11.41 -1.92 2.57
CA GLN A 19 -10.18 -2.10 3.30
C GLN A 19 -9.10 -1.11 2.82
N ILE A 20 -8.44 -0.47 3.78
CA ILE A 20 -7.25 0.35 3.50
C ILE A 20 -6.11 -0.58 3.08
N SER A 21 -5.65 -0.37 1.85
CA SER A 21 -4.46 -0.98 1.28
C SER A 21 -3.30 0.02 1.31
N ALA A 22 -2.07 -0.48 1.46
CA ALA A 22 -0.87 0.34 1.60
C ALA A 22 0.25 -0.20 0.70
N VAL A 23 0.97 0.69 0.02
CA VAL A 23 2.17 0.39 -0.75
C VAL A 23 3.33 1.18 -0.14
N ASP A 24 4.31 0.49 0.44
CA ASP A 24 5.55 1.10 0.97
C ASP A 24 6.55 1.27 -0.17
N MET A 25 6.85 2.52 -0.54
CA MET A 25 7.74 2.82 -1.65
C MET A 25 9.20 2.45 -1.35
N HIS A 26 9.60 2.45 -0.07
CA HIS A 26 10.96 2.10 0.33
C HIS A 26 11.20 0.59 0.39
N ALA A 27 10.16 -0.22 0.19
CA ALA A 27 10.31 -1.66 0.03
C ALA A 27 10.93 -2.02 -1.34
N GLU A 28 10.94 -1.09 -2.29
CA GLU A 28 11.44 -1.27 -3.65
C GLU A 28 12.69 -0.41 -3.93
N ASP A 29 13.39 -0.74 -5.01
CA ASP A 29 14.55 0.03 -5.49
C ASP A 29 14.10 1.33 -6.20
N LEU A 30 14.24 2.45 -5.50
CA LEU A 30 13.87 3.78 -6.00
C LEU A 30 14.80 4.30 -7.10
N GLU A 31 16.00 3.74 -7.25
CA GLU A 31 16.96 4.10 -8.31
C GLU A 31 16.79 3.23 -9.57
N SER A 32 15.87 2.27 -9.53
CA SER A 32 15.54 1.42 -10.66
C SER A 32 14.94 2.24 -11.81
N ASN A 33 15.32 1.90 -13.04
CA ASN A 33 14.71 2.44 -14.26
C ASN A 33 13.49 1.65 -14.73
N LYS A 34 13.02 0.68 -13.94
CA LYS A 34 11.87 -0.17 -14.26
C LYS A 34 10.63 0.31 -13.54
N LEU A 35 9.51 0.32 -14.24
CA LEU A 35 8.21 0.59 -13.64
C LEU A 35 7.77 -0.60 -12.79
N ILE A 36 7.42 -0.34 -11.53
CA ILE A 36 6.89 -1.34 -10.60
C ILE A 36 5.37 -1.11 -10.51
N CYS A 37 4.60 -2.15 -10.83
CA CYS A 37 3.15 -2.08 -10.85
C CYS A 37 2.55 -3.13 -9.92
N TYR A 38 1.61 -2.70 -9.08
CA TYR A 38 0.79 -3.60 -8.27
C TYR A 38 -0.66 -3.58 -8.80
N PRO A 39 -1.29 -4.75 -8.96
CA PRO A 39 -2.71 -4.80 -9.27
C PRO A 39 -3.51 -4.22 -8.10
N VAL A 40 -4.59 -3.51 -8.43
CA VAL A 40 -5.54 -3.01 -7.43
C VAL A 40 -6.22 -4.21 -6.77
N ILE A 41 -6.31 -4.21 -5.44
CA ILE A 41 -6.98 -5.29 -4.70
C ILE A 41 -8.50 -5.14 -4.88
N GLN A 42 -9.09 -6.08 -5.61
CA GLN A 42 -10.54 -6.21 -5.84
C GLN A 42 -11.19 -7.18 -4.85
N GLY A 43 -12.49 -6.96 -4.60
CA GLY A 43 -13.28 -7.75 -3.66
C GLY A 43 -13.09 -7.33 -2.20
N GLU A 44 -14.18 -7.30 -1.45
CA GLU A 44 -14.16 -6.90 -0.04
C GLU A 44 -13.33 -7.88 0.79
N ARG A 45 -12.40 -7.35 1.61
CA ARG A 45 -11.65 -8.15 2.57
C ARG A 45 -12.24 -8.01 3.97
N ILE A 46 -13.04 -9.00 4.33
CA ILE A 46 -13.70 -9.07 5.64
C ILE A 46 -12.79 -9.83 6.62
N ASN A 47 -12.35 -9.14 7.67
CA ASN A 47 -11.66 -9.77 8.79
C ASN A 47 -12.69 -10.20 9.85
N TYR A 48 -12.89 -11.51 10.02
CA TYR A 48 -13.71 -12.04 11.09
C TYR A 48 -12.88 -12.10 12.38
N GLN A 49 -13.28 -11.36 13.41
CA GLN A 49 -12.51 -11.28 14.66
C GLN A 49 -12.76 -12.46 15.61
N ASN A 50 -13.80 -13.24 15.36
CA ASN A 50 -14.32 -14.25 16.28
C ASN A 50 -14.70 -15.57 15.60
N LYS A 51 -14.31 -15.75 14.33
CA LYS A 51 -14.53 -16.97 13.56
C LYS A 51 -13.21 -17.47 13.00
#